data_AF-A0A1X7SZK0-F1
#
_entry.id   AF-A0A1X7SZK0-F1
#
_cell.length_a   1.000
_cell.length_b   1.000
_cell.length_c   1.000
_cell.angle_alpha   90.00
_cell.angle_beta   90.00
_cell.angle_gamma   90.00
#
_symmetry.space_group_name_H-M   'P 1'
#
loop_
_entity.id
_entity.type
_entity.pdbx_description
1 polymer ?
#
loop_
_entity_poly.entity_id
_entity_poly.type
_entity_poly.pdbx_seq_one_letter_code
_entity_poly.pdbx_strand_id
1 'polypeptide(L)'
;MNNIVIIMVRLFFILLLDTNVVKYLINECNCNIMTCDKYGNTILHYAASKGSLDVMKYLINTHHYNVMVTNNNGRTIFHSAVKHIDVIKYLIHQSNCDVMTPDRYGNTILHDAASIGLLDVMKYLINTHHCKVMVANNYGQTVLHRAVKHIDVVKYLIKECNCDITVTDKDGRTPLYIAASLGTPEVVEYFLSTGNCDPLAKDNEGRTPLQLAKERGYDSYTVIAIFKKFGNIKISHPIDSYVNVLLVGNPGAGKSTLSHVINDTATGPFVLGSFRNVGGVVPCTAGIIPYKIQHRTLGNVILHDFAGHSEYYSSHSAVIENLLQGSGGMFLILVNILEKEAVKQLHQWLTVVRNDAQK
;
A
#
# COMPACT_ATOMS: atom_id res chain seq x y z
N MET A 1 33.10 44.08 -20.28
CA MET A 1 32.51 42.90 -20.93
C MET A 1 32.12 41.79 -19.96
N ASN A 2 32.89 41.48 -18.91
CA ASN A 2 32.59 40.34 -18.01
C ASN A 2 31.29 40.45 -17.18
N ASN A 3 30.83 41.65 -16.83
CA ASN A 3 29.57 41.79 -16.07
C ASN A 3 28.30 41.66 -16.94
N ILE A 4 28.38 41.93 -18.25
CA ILE A 4 27.25 41.78 -19.18
C ILE A 4 27.03 40.30 -19.52
N VAL A 5 28.10 39.51 -19.67
CA VAL A 5 28.01 38.06 -19.88
C VAL A 5 27.37 37.38 -18.66
N ILE A 6 27.73 37.77 -17.43
CA ILE A 6 27.17 37.18 -16.20
C ILE A 6 25.69 37.59 -15.98
N ILE A 7 25.31 38.83 -16.31
CA ILE A 7 23.92 39.29 -16.24
C ILE A 7 23.07 38.63 -17.34
N MET A 8 23.61 38.46 -18.56
CA MET A 8 22.95 37.72 -19.62
C MET A 8 22.76 36.25 -19.28
N VAL A 9 23.72 35.58 -18.63
CA VAL A 9 23.57 34.19 -18.17
C VAL A 9 22.37 34.05 -17.21
N ARG A 10 22.09 35.04 -16.35
CA ARG A 10 20.89 35.01 -15.49
C ARG A 10 19.57 35.28 -16.23
N LEU A 11 19.56 36.14 -17.26
CA LEU A 11 18.39 36.38 -18.11
C LEU A 11 18.14 35.23 -19.12
N PHE A 12 19.22 34.59 -19.59
CA PHE A 12 19.26 33.46 -20.52
C PHE A 12 18.41 32.28 -20.03
N PHE A 13 18.43 32.00 -18.72
CA PHE A 13 17.68 30.89 -18.13
C PHE A 13 16.20 31.18 -17.84
N ILE A 14 15.81 32.47 -17.78
CA ILE A 14 14.41 32.89 -17.59
C ILE A 14 13.65 32.90 -18.92
N LEU A 15 14.36 33.08 -20.05
CA LEU A 15 13.77 33.24 -21.39
C LEU A 15 13.68 31.95 -22.23
N LEU A 16 13.90 30.77 -21.64
CA LEU A 16 13.92 29.47 -22.35
C LEU A 16 12.55 29.00 -22.90
N LEU A 17 11.58 29.90 -23.03
CA LEU A 17 10.29 29.64 -23.67
C LEU A 17 10.31 29.91 -25.19
N ASP A 18 11.34 30.59 -25.71
CA ASP A 18 11.43 30.92 -27.15
C ASP A 18 12.69 30.35 -27.81
N THR A 19 12.48 29.42 -28.75
CA THR A 19 13.54 28.79 -29.55
C THR A 19 14.31 29.80 -30.40
N ASN A 20 13.69 30.89 -30.86
CA ASN A 20 14.36 31.91 -31.67
C ASN A 20 15.36 32.71 -30.86
N VAL A 21 15.00 33.05 -29.62
CA VAL A 21 15.90 33.72 -28.68
C VAL A 21 17.11 32.83 -28.38
N VAL A 22 16.88 31.54 -28.11
CA VAL A 22 17.98 30.58 -27.89
C VAL A 22 18.89 30.46 -29.11
N LYS A 23 18.33 30.34 -30.32
CA LYS A 23 19.09 30.30 -31.58
C LYS A 23 19.94 31.55 -31.77
N TYR A 24 19.36 32.74 -31.58
CA TYR A 24 20.07 34.01 -31.71
C TYR A 24 21.24 34.10 -30.74
N LEU A 25 21.02 33.75 -29.46
CA LEU A 25 22.07 33.83 -28.44
C LEU A 25 23.23 32.87 -28.71
N ILE A 26 22.95 31.70 -29.29
CA ILE A 26 23.98 30.72 -29.63
C ILE A 26 24.73 31.14 -30.89
N ASN A 27 24.02 31.50 -31.96
CA ASN A 27 24.61 31.70 -33.28
C ASN A 27 25.19 33.10 -33.48
N GLU A 28 24.53 34.14 -32.94
CA GLU A 28 24.92 35.54 -33.14
C GLU A 28 25.72 36.08 -31.95
N CYS A 29 25.41 35.65 -30.73
CA CYS A 29 26.09 36.14 -29.52
C CYS A 29 27.21 35.21 -29.00
N ASN A 30 27.48 34.07 -29.65
CA ASN A 30 28.50 33.09 -29.25
C ASN A 30 28.43 32.69 -27.76
N CYS A 31 27.22 32.56 -27.21
CA CYS A 31 27.03 32.20 -25.81
C CYS A 31 27.45 30.74 -25.55
N ASN A 32 28.24 30.52 -24.48
CA ASN A 32 28.67 29.17 -24.10
C ASN A 32 27.53 28.37 -23.46
N ILE A 33 26.96 27.45 -24.24
CA ILE A 33 25.86 26.57 -23.84
C ILE A 33 26.25 25.50 -22.81
N MET A 34 27.54 25.22 -22.64
CA MET A 34 28.04 24.19 -21.70
C MET A 34 28.17 24.70 -20.27
N THR A 35 27.85 25.98 -20.02
CA THR A 35 27.84 26.55 -18.68
C THR A 35 26.69 26.02 -17.84
N CYS A 36 26.89 25.98 -16.52
CA CYS A 36 25.86 25.64 -15.55
C CYS A 36 25.69 26.75 -14.51
N ASP A 37 24.52 26.79 -13.87
CA ASP A 37 24.27 27.69 -12.75
C ASP A 37 25.00 27.22 -11.46
N LYS A 38 24.85 27.97 -10.37
CA LYS A 38 25.41 27.62 -9.05
C LYS A 38 24.91 26.28 -8.47
N TYR A 39 23.85 25.72 -9.03
CA TYR A 39 23.26 24.44 -8.66
C TYR A 39 23.65 23.32 -9.64
N GLY A 40 24.52 23.59 -10.61
CA GLY A 40 24.92 22.64 -11.65
C GLY A 40 23.87 22.41 -12.73
N ASN A 41 22.79 23.19 -12.78
CA ASN A 41 21.79 23.08 -13.84
C ASN A 41 22.34 23.67 -15.13
N THR A 42 22.32 22.86 -16.19
CA THR A 42 22.62 23.27 -17.56
C THR A 42 21.37 23.80 -18.26
N ILE A 43 21.53 24.38 -19.45
CA ILE A 43 20.40 24.79 -20.30
C ILE A 43 19.40 23.64 -20.56
N LEU A 44 19.87 22.40 -20.71
CA LEU A 44 18.99 21.24 -20.91
C LEU A 44 18.12 20.97 -19.68
N HIS A 45 18.63 21.14 -18.46
CA HIS A 45 17.83 20.96 -17.25
C HIS A 45 16.67 21.94 -17.22
N TYR A 46 16.92 23.19 -17.59
CA TYR A 46 15.88 24.21 -17.62
C TYR A 46 14.89 23.99 -18.76
N ALA A 47 15.36 23.72 -19.98
CA ALA A 47 14.50 23.42 -21.13
C ALA A 47 13.57 22.24 -20.82
N ALA A 48 14.11 21.18 -20.22
CA ALA A 48 13.32 20.05 -19.73
C ALA A 48 12.30 20.46 -18.67
N SER A 49 12.68 21.27 -17.68
CA SER A 49 11.77 21.75 -16.63
C SER A 49 10.63 22.64 -17.13
N LYS A 50 10.84 23.31 -18.27
CA LYS A 50 9.87 24.19 -18.92
C LYS A 50 9.04 23.49 -19.99
N GLY A 51 9.41 22.28 -20.38
CA GLY A 51 8.73 21.56 -21.46
C GLY A 51 9.10 22.10 -22.85
N SER A 52 10.21 22.81 -22.98
CA SER A 52 10.64 23.45 -24.22
C SER A 52 11.26 22.42 -25.17
N LEU A 53 10.43 21.53 -25.71
CA LEU A 53 10.85 20.42 -26.56
C LEU A 53 11.64 20.88 -27.79
N ASP A 54 11.24 22.00 -28.41
CA ASP A 54 11.92 22.54 -29.58
C ASP A 54 13.34 23.04 -29.27
N VAL A 55 13.52 23.67 -28.10
CA VAL A 55 14.84 24.06 -27.60
C VAL A 55 15.70 22.82 -27.34
N MET A 56 15.12 21.78 -26.74
CA MET A 56 15.84 20.52 -26.50
C MET A 56 16.26 19.84 -27.80
N LYS A 57 15.36 19.75 -28.79
CA LYS A 57 15.67 19.23 -30.13
C LYS A 57 16.79 20.02 -30.78
N TYR A 58 16.73 21.35 -30.71
CA TYR A 58 17.77 22.21 -31.28
C TYR A 58 19.13 21.93 -30.64
N LEU A 59 19.20 21.89 -29.30
CA LEU A 59 20.45 21.66 -28.56
C LEU A 59 21.02 20.24 -28.79
N ILE A 60 20.19 19.21 -28.74
CA ILE A 60 20.63 17.81 -28.84
C ILE A 60 21.01 17.47 -30.28
N ASN A 61 20.19 17.84 -31.27
CA ASN A 61 20.39 17.41 -32.64
C ASN A 61 21.38 18.28 -33.41
N THR A 62 21.43 19.59 -33.11
CA THR A 62 22.30 20.53 -33.83
C THR A 62 23.66 20.69 -33.16
N HIS A 63 23.68 20.70 -31.82
CA HIS A 63 24.89 20.96 -31.04
C HIS A 63 25.44 19.72 -30.33
N HIS A 64 24.87 18.54 -30.60
CA HIS A 64 25.27 17.25 -30.01
C HIS A 64 25.41 17.31 -28.48
N TYR A 65 24.52 18.07 -27.83
CA TYR A 65 24.63 18.33 -26.40
C TYR A 65 24.46 17.04 -25.59
N ASN A 66 25.38 16.79 -24.65
CA ASN A 66 25.34 15.61 -23.82
C ASN A 66 24.12 15.59 -22.90
N VAL A 67 23.24 14.60 -23.07
CA VAL A 67 22.03 14.40 -22.26
C VAL A 67 22.30 13.69 -20.91
N MET A 68 23.50 13.14 -20.72
CA MET A 68 23.94 12.45 -19.49
C MET A 68 24.37 13.40 -18.38
N VAL A 69 24.19 14.71 -18.58
CA VAL A 69 24.57 15.71 -17.58
C VAL A 69 23.67 15.60 -16.35
N THR A 70 24.28 15.80 -15.18
CA THR A 70 23.59 15.85 -13.89
C THR A 70 23.93 17.14 -13.17
N ASN A 71 22.96 17.70 -12.45
CA ASN A 71 23.21 18.87 -11.60
C ASN A 71 23.89 18.50 -10.27
N ASN A 72 24.10 19.48 -9.38
CA ASN A 72 24.78 19.27 -8.10
C ASN A 72 24.03 18.33 -7.14
N ASN A 73 22.76 18.03 -7.40
CA ASN A 73 21.98 17.05 -6.64
C ASN A 73 21.95 15.67 -7.32
N GLY A 74 22.73 15.48 -8.39
CA GLY A 74 22.71 14.25 -9.20
C GLY A 74 21.44 14.09 -10.04
N ARG A 75 20.61 15.13 -10.15
CA ARG A 75 19.38 15.04 -10.96
C ARG A 75 19.76 15.07 -12.43
N THR A 76 19.29 14.08 -13.17
CA THR A 76 19.38 14.00 -14.64
C THR A 76 18.35 14.91 -15.31
N ILE A 77 18.44 15.06 -16.63
CA ILE A 77 17.42 15.77 -17.43
C ILE A 77 16.02 15.15 -17.27
N PHE A 78 15.93 13.82 -17.08
CA PHE A 78 14.66 13.13 -16.85
C PHE A 78 13.94 13.62 -15.58
N HIS A 79 14.66 13.87 -14.48
CA HIS A 79 14.06 14.41 -13.25
C HIS A 79 13.50 15.82 -13.49
N SER A 80 14.22 16.66 -14.25
CA SER A 80 13.74 17.99 -14.63
C SER A 80 12.52 17.92 -15.54
N ALA A 81 12.46 16.92 -16.43
CA ALA A 81 11.37 16.71 -17.39
C ALA A 81 10.11 16.10 -16.80
N VAL A 82 10.07 15.73 -15.52
CA VAL A 82 9.01 14.86 -14.95
C VAL A 82 7.57 15.35 -15.23
N LYS A 83 7.36 16.66 -15.37
CA LYS A 83 6.05 17.28 -15.66
C LYS A 83 5.67 17.31 -17.15
N HIS A 84 6.59 16.97 -18.05
CA HIS A 84 6.48 17.17 -19.50
C HIS A 84 6.70 15.85 -20.24
N ILE A 85 5.61 15.09 -20.44
CA ILE A 85 5.66 13.72 -20.98
C ILE A 85 6.20 13.65 -22.41
N ASP A 86 6.00 14.69 -23.20
CA ASP A 86 6.53 14.84 -24.56
C ASP A 86 8.06 14.94 -24.57
N VAL A 87 8.63 15.69 -23.61
CA VAL A 87 10.06 15.75 -23.38
C VAL A 87 10.61 14.40 -22.93
N ILE A 88 9.93 13.72 -21.99
CA ILE A 88 10.33 12.38 -21.54
C ILE A 88 10.35 11.41 -22.72
N LYS A 89 9.27 11.36 -23.52
CA LYS A 89 9.16 10.54 -24.73
C LYS A 89 10.33 10.80 -25.68
N TYR A 90 10.59 12.07 -25.97
CA TYR A 90 11.70 12.46 -26.84
C TYR A 90 13.05 11.99 -26.31
N LEU A 91 13.34 12.22 -25.02
CA LEU A 91 14.60 11.81 -24.41
C LEU A 91 14.80 10.30 -24.47
N ILE A 92 13.76 9.50 -24.18
CA ILE A 92 13.84 8.03 -24.28
C ILE A 92 14.19 7.58 -25.71
N HIS A 93 13.64 8.24 -26.72
CA HIS A 93 13.93 7.89 -28.12
C HIS A 93 15.32 8.32 -28.58
N GLN A 94 15.87 9.40 -28.04
CA GLN A 94 17.16 9.95 -28.47
C GLN A 94 18.35 9.44 -27.67
N SER A 95 18.12 8.85 -26.51
CA SER A 95 19.18 8.51 -25.57
C SER A 95 19.08 7.07 -25.10
N ASN A 96 20.21 6.36 -25.07
CA ASN A 96 20.32 5.05 -24.45
C ASN A 96 20.44 5.14 -22.91
N CYS A 97 20.07 6.26 -22.29
CA CYS A 97 20.26 6.39 -20.86
C CYS A 97 19.11 5.84 -20.02
N ASP A 98 19.52 5.37 -18.85
CA ASP A 98 18.62 4.81 -17.88
C ASP A 98 17.72 5.92 -17.30
N VAL A 99 16.47 5.88 -17.72
CA VAL A 99 15.38 6.76 -17.26
C VAL A 99 15.21 6.71 -15.74
N MET A 100 15.56 5.57 -15.14
CA MET A 100 15.43 5.31 -13.71
C MET A 100 16.71 5.62 -12.92
N THR A 101 17.72 6.25 -13.55
CA THR A 101 18.93 6.71 -12.85
C THR A 101 18.53 7.54 -11.62
N PRO A 102 18.96 7.18 -10.40
CA PRO A 102 18.59 7.91 -9.19
C PRO A 102 19.40 9.19 -9.02
N ASP A 103 18.82 10.19 -8.36
CA ASP A 103 19.54 11.36 -7.86
C ASP A 103 20.41 11.02 -6.61
N ARG A 104 21.10 12.03 -6.04
CA ARG A 104 21.95 11.84 -4.84
C ARG A 104 21.18 11.37 -3.60
N TYR A 105 19.86 11.49 -3.59
CA TYR A 105 18.99 11.03 -2.51
C TYR A 105 18.39 9.65 -2.81
N GLY A 106 18.75 9.01 -3.92
CA GLY A 106 18.19 7.74 -4.34
C GLY A 106 16.80 7.88 -4.99
N ASN A 107 16.31 9.09 -5.25
CA ASN A 107 15.01 9.27 -5.89
C ASN A 107 15.16 9.02 -7.39
N THR A 108 14.30 8.16 -7.92
CA THR A 108 14.12 8.00 -9.38
C THR A 108 13.04 8.96 -9.89
N ILE A 109 12.88 9.08 -11.21
CA ILE A 109 11.78 9.84 -11.80
C ILE A 109 10.38 9.38 -11.31
N LEU A 110 10.21 8.10 -10.94
CA LEU A 110 8.94 7.61 -10.38
C LEU A 110 8.66 8.18 -8.99
N HIS A 111 9.70 8.39 -8.16
CA HIS A 111 9.54 9.03 -6.84
C HIS A 111 9.07 10.48 -7.01
N ASP A 112 9.64 11.20 -7.98
CA ASP A 112 9.23 12.56 -8.31
C ASP A 112 7.79 12.60 -8.85
N ALA A 113 7.47 11.76 -9.83
CA ALA A 113 6.13 11.68 -10.43
C ALA A 113 5.06 11.34 -9.39
N ALA A 114 5.33 10.37 -8.50
CA ALA A 114 4.45 10.01 -7.41
C ALA A 114 4.24 11.16 -6.41
N SER A 115 5.31 11.89 -6.05
CA SER A 115 5.20 13.02 -5.12
C SER A 115 4.40 14.20 -5.67
N ILE A 116 4.36 14.35 -7.00
CA ILE A 116 3.64 15.42 -7.70
C ILE A 116 2.22 14.98 -8.08
N GLY A 117 1.95 13.68 -8.20
CA GLY A 117 0.64 13.14 -8.57
C GLY A 117 0.47 12.87 -10.07
N LEU A 118 1.58 12.68 -10.81
CA LEU A 118 1.58 12.58 -12.27
C LEU A 118 1.29 11.16 -12.75
N LEU A 119 0.03 10.72 -12.61
CA LEU A 119 -0.38 9.36 -12.94
C LEU A 119 -0.10 8.98 -14.41
N ASP A 120 -0.29 9.89 -15.35
CA ASP A 120 -0.06 9.61 -16.79
C ASP A 120 1.40 9.34 -17.10
N VAL A 121 2.31 10.09 -16.46
CA VAL A 121 3.76 9.88 -16.58
C VAL A 121 4.14 8.54 -15.96
N MET A 122 3.58 8.20 -14.80
CA MET A 122 3.83 6.90 -14.16
C MET A 122 3.34 5.73 -15.01
N LYS A 123 2.11 5.81 -15.55
CA LYS A 123 1.57 4.79 -16.45
C LYS A 123 2.45 4.61 -17.68
N TYR A 124 2.90 5.70 -18.29
CA TYR A 124 3.79 5.63 -19.44
C TYR A 124 5.12 4.94 -19.10
N LEU A 125 5.77 5.32 -18.01
CA LEU A 125 7.06 4.74 -17.60
C LEU A 125 6.93 3.26 -17.17
N ILE A 126 5.88 2.90 -16.46
CA ILE A 126 5.70 1.56 -15.89
C ILE A 126 5.16 0.59 -16.95
N ASN A 127 4.09 0.98 -17.66
CA ASN A 127 3.41 0.07 -18.58
C ASN A 127 4.12 -0.03 -19.93
N THR A 128 4.74 1.06 -20.41
CA THR A 128 5.41 1.07 -21.73
C THR A 128 6.88 0.69 -21.64
N HIS A 129 7.58 1.07 -20.55
CA HIS A 129 9.01 0.86 -20.41
C HIS A 129 9.39 -0.12 -19.29
N HIS A 130 8.41 -0.81 -18.70
CA HIS A 130 8.60 -1.85 -17.67
C HIS A 130 9.51 -1.43 -16.52
N CYS A 131 9.47 -0.15 -16.17
CA CYS A 131 10.35 0.39 -15.14
C CYS A 131 9.99 -0.16 -13.75
N LYS A 132 11.03 -0.47 -12.96
CA LYS A 132 10.86 -1.05 -11.63
C LYS A 132 10.23 -0.04 -10.66
N VAL A 133 9.05 -0.38 -10.13
CA VAL A 133 8.26 0.48 -9.23
C VAL A 133 8.70 0.37 -7.76
N MET A 134 9.26 -0.77 -7.36
CA MET A 134 9.57 -1.10 -5.96
C MET A 134 10.97 -0.65 -5.51
N VAL A 135 11.50 0.43 -6.10
CA VAL A 135 12.79 0.99 -5.70
C VAL A 135 12.58 1.87 -4.45
N ALA A 136 13.45 1.70 -3.45
CA ALA A 136 13.50 2.56 -2.28
C ALA A 136 14.65 3.58 -2.43
N ASN A 137 14.40 4.83 -2.03
CA ASN A 137 15.42 5.87 -2.01
C ASN A 137 16.35 5.73 -0.79
N ASN A 138 17.29 6.68 -0.61
CA ASN A 138 18.27 6.64 0.48
C ASN A 138 17.64 6.79 1.89
N TYR A 139 16.36 7.11 1.99
CA TYR A 139 15.58 7.14 3.23
C TYR A 139 14.76 5.86 3.45
N GLY A 140 14.86 4.86 2.56
CA GLY A 140 14.02 3.66 2.57
C GLY A 140 12.61 3.92 2.03
N GLN A 141 12.31 5.12 1.53
CA GLN A 141 10.99 5.45 1.01
C GLN A 141 10.84 4.88 -0.39
N THR A 142 9.83 4.04 -0.57
CA THR A 142 9.36 3.57 -1.89
C THR A 142 8.55 4.63 -2.61
N VAL A 143 8.24 4.39 -3.88
CA VAL A 143 7.31 5.24 -4.68
C VAL A 143 5.95 5.40 -3.98
N LEU A 144 5.44 4.35 -3.30
CA LEU A 144 4.18 4.41 -2.55
C LEU A 144 4.23 5.39 -1.38
N HIS A 145 5.35 5.46 -0.64
CA HIS A 145 5.54 6.45 0.43
C HIS A 145 5.46 7.88 -0.10
N ARG A 146 5.97 8.12 -1.31
CA ARG A 146 5.95 9.44 -1.97
C ARG A 146 4.58 9.79 -2.54
N ALA A 147 3.75 8.79 -2.86
CA ALA A 147 2.45 8.96 -3.50
C ALA A 147 1.32 9.39 -2.56
N VAL A 148 1.48 9.32 -1.24
CA VAL A 148 0.37 9.38 -0.26
C VAL A 148 -0.43 10.70 -0.23
N LYS A 149 -0.04 11.71 -1.00
CA LYS A 149 -0.83 12.94 -1.22
C LYS A 149 -1.81 12.84 -2.40
N HIS A 150 -1.73 11.78 -3.20
CA HIS A 150 -2.41 11.65 -4.49
C HIS A 150 -3.13 10.30 -4.59
N ILE A 151 -4.41 10.27 -4.26
CA ILE A 151 -5.20 9.03 -4.15
C ILE A 151 -5.22 8.20 -5.43
N ASP A 152 -5.26 8.83 -6.60
CA ASP A 152 -5.29 8.11 -7.88
C ASP A 152 -3.98 7.39 -8.18
N VAL A 153 -2.86 7.99 -7.81
CA VAL A 153 -1.54 7.34 -7.88
C VAL A 153 -1.45 6.19 -6.90
N VAL A 154 -1.90 6.38 -5.65
CA VAL A 154 -1.93 5.32 -4.63
C VAL A 154 -2.76 4.13 -5.09
N LYS A 155 -3.97 4.37 -5.61
CA LYS A 155 -4.86 3.32 -6.14
C LYS A 155 -4.19 2.55 -7.28
N TYR A 156 -3.57 3.26 -8.23
CA TYR A 156 -2.86 2.63 -9.34
C TYR A 156 -1.70 1.76 -8.86
N LEU A 157 -0.85 2.28 -7.96
CA LEU A 157 0.29 1.55 -7.41
C LEU A 157 -0.13 0.27 -6.67
N ILE A 158 -1.22 0.32 -5.91
CA ILE A 158 -1.69 -0.86 -5.17
C ILE A 158 -2.39 -1.86 -6.09
N LYS A 159 -3.33 -1.40 -6.92
CA LYS A 159 -4.20 -2.31 -7.69
C LYS A 159 -3.54 -2.87 -8.94
N GLU A 160 -2.76 -2.04 -9.63
CA GLU A 160 -2.19 -2.41 -10.94
C GLU A 160 -0.72 -2.79 -10.83
N CYS A 161 0.01 -2.22 -9.86
CA CYS A 161 1.44 -2.52 -9.66
C CYS A 161 1.71 -3.49 -8.49
N ASN A 162 0.68 -3.94 -7.76
CA ASN A 162 0.79 -4.83 -6.60
C ASN A 162 1.82 -4.34 -5.55
N CYS A 163 1.92 -3.02 -5.35
CA CYS A 163 2.82 -2.47 -4.34
C CYS A 163 2.37 -2.90 -2.93
N ASP A 164 3.33 -3.38 -2.13
CA ASP A 164 3.11 -3.72 -0.74
C ASP A 164 2.84 -2.44 0.09
N ILE A 165 1.70 -2.43 0.78
CA ILE A 165 1.23 -1.33 1.64
C ILE A 165 1.88 -1.34 3.03
N THR A 166 2.49 -2.46 3.42
CA THR A 166 3.09 -2.69 4.74
C THR A 166 4.57 -2.33 4.82
N VAL A 167 5.18 -1.96 3.69
CA VAL A 167 6.58 -1.55 3.61
C VAL A 167 6.89 -0.42 4.59
N THR A 168 8.11 -0.42 5.13
CA THR A 168 8.59 0.61 6.06
C THR A 168 9.79 1.34 5.47
N ASP A 169 9.86 2.64 5.73
CA ASP A 169 11.08 3.42 5.50
C ASP A 169 12.14 3.17 6.61
N LYS A 170 13.28 3.86 6.54
CA LYS A 170 14.37 3.67 7.52
C LYS A 170 13.98 4.05 8.95
N ASP A 171 12.94 4.86 9.12
CA ASP A 171 12.42 5.26 10.42
C ASP A 171 11.30 4.33 10.90
N GLY A 172 11.05 3.21 10.21
CA GLY A 172 9.98 2.26 10.53
C GLY A 172 8.59 2.76 10.12
N ARG A 173 8.50 3.82 9.30
CA ARG A 173 7.21 4.44 8.95
C ARG A 173 6.61 3.77 7.74
N THR A 174 5.34 3.38 7.84
CA THR A 174 4.56 2.85 6.70
C THR A 174 3.97 3.97 5.84
N PRO A 175 3.50 3.69 4.61
CA PRO A 175 2.72 4.64 3.83
C PRO A 175 1.50 5.20 4.58
N LEU A 176 0.81 4.36 5.37
CA LEU A 176 -0.30 4.81 6.23
C LEU A 176 0.17 5.80 7.30
N TYR A 177 1.32 5.54 7.92
CA TYR A 177 1.92 6.47 8.88
C TYR A 177 2.16 7.84 8.23
N ILE A 178 2.78 7.87 7.04
CA ILE A 178 3.04 9.13 6.34
C ILE A 178 1.73 9.82 5.91
N ALA A 179 0.72 9.07 5.45
CA ALA A 179 -0.58 9.62 5.10
C ALA A 179 -1.27 10.29 6.31
N ALA A 180 -1.24 9.64 7.48
CA ALA A 180 -1.79 10.20 8.71
C ALA A 180 -1.01 11.43 9.17
N SER A 181 0.33 11.38 9.11
CA SER A 181 1.20 12.52 9.44
C SER A 181 1.19 13.63 8.40
N LEU A 182 0.58 13.40 7.23
CA LEU A 182 0.30 14.39 6.19
C LEU A 182 -1.14 14.88 6.18
N GLY A 183 -2.03 14.26 6.96
CA GLY A 183 -3.42 14.65 7.08
C GLY A 183 -4.22 14.42 5.80
N THR A 184 -3.98 13.32 5.08
CA THR A 184 -4.59 13.02 3.77
C THR A 184 -5.76 12.03 3.94
N PRO A 185 -7.00 12.49 4.17
CA PRO A 185 -8.09 11.63 4.66
C PRO A 185 -8.48 10.56 3.65
N GLU A 186 -8.55 10.90 2.37
CA GLU A 186 -8.91 9.97 1.29
C GLU A 186 -7.96 8.79 1.19
N VAL A 187 -6.65 9.04 1.33
CA VAL A 187 -5.62 7.99 1.29
C VAL A 187 -5.64 7.15 2.56
N VAL A 188 -5.83 7.77 3.72
CA VAL A 188 -5.98 7.04 5.00
C VAL A 188 -7.20 6.13 4.95
N GLU A 189 -8.36 6.63 4.53
CA GLU A 189 -9.58 5.83 4.39
C GLU A 189 -9.40 4.71 3.37
N TYR A 190 -8.78 4.99 2.23
CA TYR A 190 -8.49 3.95 1.24
C TYR A 190 -7.61 2.85 1.81
N PHE A 191 -6.48 3.18 2.43
CA PHE A 191 -5.59 2.21 3.07
C PHE A 191 -6.33 1.35 4.10
N LEU A 192 -7.04 1.97 5.05
CA LEU A 192 -7.78 1.24 6.08
C LEU A 192 -8.89 0.36 5.50
N SER A 193 -9.55 0.81 4.42
CA SER A 193 -10.58 0.03 3.74
C SER A 193 -10.04 -1.22 3.01
N THR A 194 -8.73 -1.26 2.71
CA THR A 194 -8.13 -2.45 2.08
C THR A 194 -7.99 -3.62 3.03
N GLY A 195 -7.98 -3.38 4.35
CA GLY A 195 -7.76 -4.40 5.39
C GLY A 195 -6.33 -4.96 5.46
N ASN A 196 -5.42 -4.53 4.58
CA ASN A 196 -4.08 -5.07 4.45
C ASN A 196 -3.00 -4.23 5.16
N CYS A 197 -3.38 -3.20 5.90
CA CYS A 197 -2.46 -2.35 6.67
C CYS A 197 -2.78 -2.41 8.17
N ASP A 198 -1.75 -2.43 9.00
CA ASP A 198 -1.89 -2.30 10.45
C ASP A 198 -1.98 -0.80 10.84
N PRO A 199 -3.13 -0.30 11.32
CA PRO A 199 -3.27 1.09 11.78
C PRO A 199 -2.51 1.40 13.08
N LEU A 200 -2.04 0.38 13.78
CA LEU A 200 -1.24 0.50 15.01
C LEU A 200 0.26 0.29 14.75
N ALA A 201 0.67 0.09 13.50
CA ALA A 201 2.07 -0.02 13.12
C ALA A 201 2.87 1.15 13.69
N LYS A 202 3.94 0.84 14.41
CA LYS A 202 4.77 1.84 15.10
C LYS A 202 6.00 2.17 14.27
N ASP A 203 6.38 3.44 14.27
CA ASP A 203 7.71 3.86 13.83
C ASP A 203 8.79 3.42 14.86
N ASN A 204 10.05 3.70 14.55
CA ASN A 204 11.18 3.39 15.44
C ASN A 204 11.14 4.13 16.79
N GLU A 205 10.31 5.17 16.92
CA GLU A 205 10.08 5.90 18.17
C GLU A 205 8.84 5.37 18.94
N GLY A 206 8.19 4.32 18.44
CA GLY A 206 7.02 3.71 19.07
C GLY A 206 5.70 4.44 18.80
N ARG A 207 5.68 5.42 17.89
CA ARG A 207 4.50 6.24 17.56
C ARG A 207 3.65 5.60 16.48
N THR A 208 2.34 5.72 16.62
CA THR A 208 1.32 5.19 15.69
C THR A 208 0.77 6.28 14.76
N PRO A 209 0.26 5.92 13.57
CA PRO A 209 -0.40 6.85 12.66
C PRO A 209 -1.46 7.74 13.34
N LEU A 210 -2.27 7.17 14.25
CA LEU A 210 -3.30 7.90 14.98
C LEU A 210 -2.72 8.93 15.96
N GLN A 211 -1.59 8.66 16.62
CA GLN A 211 -0.92 9.63 17.49
C GLN A 211 -0.44 10.84 16.67
N LEU A 212 0.18 10.58 15.51
CA LEU A 212 0.64 11.63 14.59
C LEU A 212 -0.52 12.48 14.05
N ALA A 213 -1.66 11.85 13.75
CA ALA A 213 -2.86 12.60 13.40
C ALA A 213 -3.25 13.55 14.54
N LYS A 214 -3.32 13.09 15.79
CA LYS A 214 -3.73 13.93 16.94
C LYS A 214 -2.81 15.13 17.17
N GLU A 215 -1.53 15.01 16.88
CA GLU A 215 -0.53 16.08 17.06
C GLU A 215 -0.67 17.25 16.06
N ARG A 216 -1.43 17.08 14.96
CA ARG A 216 -1.57 18.09 13.90
C ARG A 216 -2.57 19.23 14.15
N GLY A 217 -3.40 19.15 15.20
CA GLY A 217 -4.40 20.19 15.49
C GLY A 217 -5.64 20.16 14.57
N TYR A 218 -6.14 21.34 14.16
CA TYR A 218 -7.48 21.53 13.58
C TYR A 218 -7.76 20.75 12.28
N ASP A 219 -6.76 20.49 11.43
CA ASP A 219 -6.94 19.77 10.15
C ASP A 219 -7.02 18.24 10.30
N SER A 220 -6.93 17.73 11.53
CA SER A 220 -6.87 16.30 11.81
C SER A 220 -8.22 15.65 12.12
N TYR A 221 -9.28 16.44 12.33
CA TYR A 221 -10.57 15.91 12.77
C TYR A 221 -11.11 14.82 11.82
N THR A 222 -10.95 15.00 10.51
CA THR A 222 -11.40 14.04 9.49
C THR A 222 -10.59 12.75 9.56
N VAL A 223 -9.26 12.84 9.66
CA VAL A 223 -8.37 11.67 9.77
C VAL A 223 -8.64 10.92 11.06
N ILE A 224 -8.79 11.61 12.20
CA ILE A 224 -9.16 11.01 13.47
C ILE A 224 -10.54 10.35 13.38
N ALA A 225 -11.52 10.98 12.74
CA ALA A 225 -12.86 10.41 12.55
C ALA A 225 -12.81 9.14 11.69
N ILE A 226 -11.97 9.11 10.65
CA ILE A 226 -11.71 7.91 9.85
C ILE A 226 -11.09 6.82 10.75
N PHE A 227 -10.03 7.10 11.49
CA PHE A 227 -9.45 6.13 12.42
C PHE A 227 -10.45 5.66 13.49
N LYS A 228 -11.41 6.49 13.92
CA LYS A 228 -12.50 6.08 14.82
C LYS A 228 -13.53 5.20 14.12
N LYS A 229 -13.91 5.53 12.88
CA LYS A 229 -14.78 4.70 12.02
C LYS A 229 -14.19 3.30 11.86
N PHE A 230 -12.89 3.23 11.56
CA PHE A 230 -12.15 1.97 11.42
C PHE A 230 -11.61 1.41 12.75
N GLY A 231 -11.73 2.13 13.87
CA GLY A 231 -11.39 1.67 15.22
C GLY A 231 -12.60 1.10 15.98
N ASN A 232 -13.82 1.52 15.61
CA ASN A 232 -15.08 0.88 15.99
C ASN A 232 -15.31 -0.43 15.23
N ILE A 233 -14.72 -0.55 14.04
CA ILE A 233 -14.30 -1.86 13.54
C ILE A 233 -13.19 -2.27 14.50
N LYS A 234 -13.58 -2.92 15.59
CA LYS A 234 -12.63 -3.53 16.50
C LYS A 234 -11.67 -4.35 15.65
N ILE A 235 -10.44 -3.87 15.51
CA ILE A 235 -9.28 -4.76 15.51
C ILE A 235 -9.24 -5.29 16.94
N SER A 236 -10.23 -6.14 17.29
CA SER A 236 -10.40 -6.68 18.64
C SER A 236 -9.29 -7.63 19.00
N HIS A 237 -8.40 -7.90 18.05
CA HIS A 237 -7.38 -8.88 18.24
C HIS A 237 -6.02 -8.29 17.89
N PRO A 238 -5.14 -7.98 18.88
CA PRO A 238 -3.71 -7.99 18.62
C PRO A 238 -3.37 -9.25 17.80
N ILE A 239 -2.35 -9.16 16.94
CA ILE A 239 -1.94 -10.24 16.04
C ILE A 239 -1.69 -11.57 16.81
N ASP A 240 -1.51 -11.51 18.13
CA ASP A 240 -1.38 -12.66 19.05
C ASP A 240 -2.66 -13.10 19.80
N SER A 241 -3.79 -12.40 19.65
CA SER A 241 -5.05 -12.85 20.24
C SER A 241 -5.91 -13.56 19.21
N TYR A 242 -6.43 -14.70 19.63
CA TYR A 242 -7.15 -15.58 18.74
C TYR A 242 -8.59 -15.10 18.57
N VAL A 243 -9.10 -15.16 17.34
CA VAL A 243 -10.54 -15.11 17.09
C VAL A 243 -11.13 -16.45 17.52
N ASN A 244 -12.10 -16.43 18.44
CA ASN A 244 -12.79 -17.64 18.88
C ASN A 244 -13.91 -17.99 17.87
N VAL A 245 -13.79 -19.14 17.21
CA VAL A 245 -14.87 -19.72 16.39
C VAL A 245 -15.44 -20.91 17.15
N LEU A 246 -16.72 -20.87 17.47
CA LEU A 246 -17.41 -21.89 18.23
C LEU A 246 -18.24 -22.74 17.28
N LEU A 247 -17.79 -23.98 17.06
CA LEU A 247 -18.45 -24.95 16.20
C LEU A 247 -19.46 -25.74 17.02
N VAL A 248 -20.76 -25.50 16.76
CA VAL A 248 -21.87 -26.07 17.53
C VAL A 248 -22.84 -26.80 16.62
N GLY A 249 -23.67 -27.68 17.17
CA GLY A 249 -24.59 -28.52 16.40
C GLY A 249 -24.77 -29.90 17.03
N ASN A 250 -25.78 -30.63 16.57
CA ASN A 250 -26.15 -31.93 17.14
C ASN A 250 -25.08 -33.02 16.96
N PRO A 251 -25.15 -34.14 17.71
CA PRO A 251 -24.25 -35.28 17.50
C PRO A 251 -24.37 -35.76 16.07
N GLY A 252 -23.27 -36.16 15.44
CA GLY A 252 -23.30 -36.62 14.04
C GLY A 252 -23.42 -35.52 12.97
N ALA A 253 -23.53 -34.24 13.34
CA ALA A 253 -23.62 -33.13 12.38
C ALA A 253 -22.34 -32.88 11.54
N GLY A 254 -21.28 -33.68 11.73
CA GLY A 254 -20.02 -33.55 11.00
C GLY A 254 -19.07 -32.47 11.52
N LYS A 255 -19.27 -32.00 12.76
CA LYS A 255 -18.46 -30.92 13.37
C LYS A 255 -16.97 -31.27 13.40
N SER A 256 -16.63 -32.40 13.99
CA SER A 256 -15.25 -32.86 14.11
C SER A 256 -14.60 -33.10 12.75
N THR A 257 -15.36 -33.62 11.78
CA THR A 257 -14.92 -33.74 10.38
C THR A 257 -14.60 -32.37 9.77
N LEU A 258 -15.46 -31.38 9.95
CA LEU A 258 -15.23 -30.03 9.44
C LEU A 258 -14.02 -29.38 10.11
N SER A 259 -13.89 -29.48 11.43
CA SER A 259 -12.74 -28.95 12.17
C SER A 259 -11.42 -29.54 11.67
N HIS A 260 -11.38 -30.85 11.44
CA HIS A 260 -10.20 -31.54 10.92
C HIS A 260 -9.85 -31.04 9.52
N VAL A 261 -10.83 -30.93 8.62
CA VAL A 261 -10.61 -30.42 7.26
C VAL A 261 -10.09 -28.98 7.26
N ILE A 262 -10.65 -28.12 8.11
CA ILE A 262 -10.19 -26.72 8.24
C ILE A 262 -8.75 -26.69 8.74
N ASN A 263 -8.41 -27.50 9.74
CA ASN A 263 -7.08 -27.55 10.34
C ASN A 263 -6.00 -28.05 9.34
N ASP A 264 -6.31 -29.10 8.58
CA ASP A 264 -5.41 -29.64 7.55
C ASP A 264 -5.21 -28.66 6.39
N THR A 265 -6.28 -27.98 5.97
CA THR A 265 -6.21 -27.01 4.86
C THR A 265 -5.43 -25.76 5.26
N ALA A 266 -5.53 -25.33 6.53
CA ALA A 266 -4.84 -24.14 7.01
C ALA A 266 -3.32 -24.34 7.22
N THR A 267 -2.85 -25.58 7.37
CA THR A 267 -1.44 -25.91 7.58
C THR A 267 -0.71 -26.32 6.29
N GLY A 268 -1.42 -26.49 5.17
CA GLY A 268 -0.89 -26.92 3.87
C GLY A 268 -0.84 -25.83 2.78
N PRO A 269 -0.11 -26.04 1.66
CA PRO A 269 0.06 -25.07 0.58
C PRO A 269 -1.12 -25.00 -0.41
N PHE A 270 -2.26 -25.65 -0.12
CA PHE A 270 -3.32 -25.87 -1.10
C PHE A 270 -4.40 -24.78 -1.09
N VAL A 271 -4.67 -24.23 -2.27
CA VAL A 271 -5.81 -23.36 -2.58
C VAL A 271 -7.12 -24.11 -2.34
N LEU A 272 -8.15 -23.37 -1.91
CA LEU A 272 -9.53 -23.72 -1.50
C LEU A 272 -10.38 -24.58 -2.49
N GLY A 273 -9.77 -25.47 -3.26
CA GLY A 273 -10.36 -26.14 -4.42
C GLY A 273 -10.46 -27.67 -4.36
N SER A 274 -10.13 -28.35 -3.25
CA SER A 274 -10.25 -29.81 -3.22
C SER A 274 -10.59 -30.38 -1.84
N PHE A 275 -11.88 -30.45 -1.52
CA PHE A 275 -12.44 -31.26 -0.42
C PHE A 275 -12.34 -32.79 -0.70
N ARG A 276 -11.43 -33.26 -1.56
CA ARG A 276 -11.54 -34.60 -2.17
C ARG A 276 -10.96 -35.77 -1.38
N ASN A 277 -10.32 -35.58 -0.23
CA ASN A 277 -9.78 -36.71 0.55
C ASN A 277 -9.88 -36.45 2.06
N VAL A 278 -11.10 -36.40 2.60
CA VAL A 278 -11.28 -36.48 4.06
C VAL A 278 -11.21 -37.95 4.45
N GLY A 279 -10.10 -38.37 5.05
CA GLY A 279 -9.89 -39.75 5.49
C GLY A 279 -10.81 -40.11 6.65
N GLY A 280 -11.99 -40.66 6.34
CA GLY A 280 -12.92 -41.25 7.31
C GLY A 280 -13.73 -40.24 8.13
N VAL A 281 -14.86 -40.71 8.68
CA VAL A 281 -15.70 -39.95 9.62
C VAL A 281 -14.98 -39.87 10.96
N VAL A 282 -14.76 -38.65 11.46
CA VAL A 282 -14.15 -38.44 12.78
C VAL A 282 -15.18 -38.80 13.87
N PRO A 283 -14.80 -39.59 14.90
CA PRO A 283 -15.68 -39.90 16.02
C PRO A 283 -16.24 -38.63 16.69
N CYS A 284 -17.44 -38.72 17.27
CA CYS A 284 -18.06 -37.60 17.96
C CYS A 284 -17.18 -37.10 19.13
N THR A 285 -16.90 -35.80 19.15
CA THR A 285 -16.20 -35.14 20.27
C THR A 285 -16.96 -35.28 21.58
N ALA A 286 -16.25 -35.73 22.63
CA ALA A 286 -16.68 -35.64 24.02
C ALA A 286 -16.04 -34.39 24.67
N GLY A 287 -16.85 -33.42 25.08
CA GLY A 287 -16.37 -32.13 25.61
C GLY A 287 -16.13 -31.06 24.54
N ILE A 288 -15.11 -30.21 24.73
CA ILE A 288 -14.75 -29.11 23.82
C ILE A 288 -13.29 -29.27 23.42
N ILE A 289 -13.00 -29.34 22.11
CA ILE A 289 -11.64 -29.46 21.59
C ILE A 289 -11.23 -28.18 20.87
N PRO A 290 -10.20 -27.44 21.33
CA PRO A 290 -9.69 -26.27 20.65
C PRO A 290 -8.63 -26.61 19.58
N TYR A 291 -8.79 -26.09 18.38
CA TYR A 291 -7.81 -26.14 17.29
C TYR A 291 -7.25 -24.75 17.03
N LYS A 292 -5.92 -24.61 17.14
CA LYS A 292 -5.21 -23.36 16.82
C LYS A 292 -4.89 -23.33 15.33
N ILE A 293 -5.48 -22.38 14.62
CA ILE A 293 -5.37 -22.22 13.17
C ILE A 293 -4.73 -20.87 12.89
N GLN A 294 -3.71 -20.86 12.03
CA GLN A 294 -3.07 -19.63 11.54
C GLN A 294 -3.49 -19.40 10.08
N HIS A 295 -4.40 -18.46 9.85
CA HIS A 295 -4.92 -18.16 8.51
C HIS A 295 -4.30 -16.88 7.95
N ARG A 296 -3.86 -16.92 6.69
CA ARG A 296 -3.14 -15.81 6.03
C ARG A 296 -3.90 -14.47 6.04
N THR A 297 -5.23 -14.52 5.99
CA THR A 297 -6.11 -13.33 5.94
C THR A 297 -6.81 -13.04 7.27
N LEU A 298 -7.04 -14.06 8.11
CA LEU A 298 -7.85 -13.92 9.34
C LEU A 298 -6.99 -13.92 10.62
N GLY A 299 -5.68 -14.15 10.49
CA GLY A 299 -4.76 -14.22 11.63
C GLY A 299 -4.90 -15.51 12.44
N ASN A 300 -4.65 -15.40 13.73
CA ASN A 300 -4.74 -16.51 14.69
C ASN A 300 -6.22 -16.78 15.05
N VAL A 301 -6.69 -18.01 14.85
CA VAL A 301 -8.06 -18.46 15.11
C VAL A 301 -8.02 -19.67 16.06
N ILE A 302 -8.85 -19.68 17.09
CA ILE A 302 -9.14 -20.92 17.84
C ILE A 302 -10.51 -21.40 17.44
N LEU A 303 -10.56 -22.55 16.77
CA LEU A 303 -11.80 -23.26 16.47
C LEU A 303 -12.09 -24.23 17.62
N HIS A 304 -13.17 -23.99 18.36
CA HIS A 304 -13.64 -24.84 19.45
C HIS A 304 -14.70 -25.79 18.92
N ASP A 305 -14.41 -27.09 18.84
CA ASP A 305 -15.38 -28.13 18.49
C ASP A 305 -16.14 -28.59 19.73
N PHE A 306 -17.42 -28.21 19.83
CA PHE A 306 -18.29 -28.54 20.95
C PHE A 306 -18.94 -29.92 20.76
N ALA A 307 -19.09 -30.67 21.85
CA ALA A 307 -19.88 -31.90 21.83
C ALA A 307 -21.32 -31.61 21.41
N GLY A 308 -21.91 -32.54 20.65
CA GLY A 308 -23.31 -32.38 20.23
C GLY A 308 -24.33 -32.88 21.24
N HIS A 309 -23.91 -33.64 22.25
CA HIS A 309 -24.85 -34.29 23.17
C HIS A 309 -25.41 -33.29 24.19
N SER A 310 -26.72 -33.36 24.43
CA SER A 310 -27.46 -32.42 25.29
C SER A 310 -26.97 -32.40 26.74
N GLU A 311 -26.38 -33.50 27.22
CA GLU A 311 -25.81 -33.61 28.56
C GLU A 311 -24.64 -32.64 28.83
N TYR A 312 -23.98 -32.15 27.78
CA TYR A 312 -22.88 -31.19 27.90
C TYR A 312 -23.32 -29.72 27.77
N TYR A 313 -24.59 -29.44 27.47
CA TYR A 313 -25.05 -28.08 27.15
C TYR A 313 -24.92 -27.11 28.32
N SER A 314 -25.17 -27.57 29.56
CA SER A 314 -24.98 -26.75 30.76
C SER A 314 -23.52 -26.36 30.96
N SER A 315 -22.58 -27.28 30.66
CA SER A 315 -21.15 -27.02 30.67
C SER A 315 -20.72 -26.09 29.53
N HIS A 316 -21.36 -26.18 28.36
CA HIS A 316 -21.07 -25.31 27.22
C HIS A 316 -21.36 -23.84 27.53
N SER A 317 -22.51 -23.51 28.12
CA SER A 317 -22.84 -22.11 28.44
C SER A 317 -21.80 -21.47 29.38
N ALA A 318 -21.35 -22.20 30.42
CA ALA A 318 -20.30 -21.71 31.31
C ALA A 318 -18.95 -21.49 30.61
N VAL A 319 -18.60 -22.34 29.64
CA VAL A 319 -17.36 -22.18 28.86
C VAL A 319 -17.50 -21.06 27.83
N ILE A 320 -18.65 -20.92 27.18
CA ILE A 320 -18.95 -19.84 26.23
C ILE A 320 -18.84 -18.49 26.92
N GLU A 321 -19.44 -18.32 28.10
CA GLU A 321 -19.35 -17.10 28.90
C GLU A 321 -17.88 -16.74 29.20
N ASN A 322 -17.06 -17.71 29.59
CA ASN A 322 -15.63 -17.48 29.83
C ASN A 322 -14.83 -17.19 28.55
N LEU A 323 -15.13 -17.85 27.43
CA LEU A 323 -14.44 -17.66 26.16
C LEU A 323 -14.75 -16.30 25.53
N LEU A 324 -15.98 -15.81 25.69
CA LEU A 324 -16.47 -14.57 25.08
C LEU A 324 -16.34 -13.35 26.01
N GLN A 325 -16.02 -13.54 27.30
CA GLN A 325 -15.74 -12.43 28.22
C GLN A 325 -14.54 -11.60 27.75
N GLY A 326 -14.83 -10.42 27.20
CA GLY A 326 -13.81 -9.48 26.70
C GLY A 326 -13.28 -9.77 25.29
N SER A 327 -13.74 -10.84 24.63
CA SER A 327 -13.32 -11.22 23.27
C SER A 327 -14.52 -11.34 22.31
N GLY A 328 -14.34 -11.00 21.04
CA GLY A 328 -15.36 -11.26 20.01
C GLY A 328 -15.31 -12.74 19.59
N GLY A 329 -16.47 -13.35 19.35
CA GLY A 329 -16.54 -14.73 18.86
C GLY A 329 -17.57 -14.91 17.76
N MET A 330 -17.37 -15.93 16.94
CA MET A 330 -18.28 -16.33 15.86
C MET A 330 -18.84 -17.71 16.15
N PHE A 331 -20.16 -17.87 16.06
CA PHE A 331 -20.81 -19.19 16.12
C PHE A 331 -20.98 -19.76 14.72
N LEU A 332 -20.53 -21.00 14.51
CA LEU A 332 -20.80 -21.77 13.30
C LEU A 332 -21.72 -22.93 13.68
N ILE A 333 -22.97 -22.89 13.21
CA ILE A 333 -23.97 -23.93 13.51
C ILE A 333 -23.97 -24.96 12.38
N LEU A 334 -23.59 -26.19 12.68
CA LEU A 334 -23.62 -27.31 11.74
C LEU A 334 -24.90 -28.13 11.90
N VAL A 335 -25.53 -28.39 10.76
CA VAL A 335 -26.78 -29.14 10.68
C VAL A 335 -26.63 -30.19 9.60
N ASN A 336 -26.86 -31.46 9.97
CA ASN A 336 -26.94 -32.54 8.99
C ASN A 336 -28.32 -32.50 8.31
N ILE A 337 -28.37 -32.02 7.07
CA ILE A 337 -29.62 -31.91 6.30
C ILE A 337 -30.25 -33.27 5.95
N LEU A 338 -29.50 -34.37 6.12
CA LEU A 338 -29.99 -35.73 5.89
C LEU A 338 -30.68 -36.33 7.11
N GLU A 339 -30.56 -35.71 8.29
CA GLU A 339 -31.25 -36.17 9.50
C GLU A 339 -32.72 -35.74 9.53
N LYS A 340 -33.55 -36.57 10.19
CA LYS A 340 -34.94 -36.22 10.47
C LYS A 340 -34.98 -34.99 11.38
N GLU A 341 -35.88 -34.06 11.05
CA GLU A 341 -36.08 -32.80 11.80
C GLU A 341 -34.91 -31.80 11.78
N ALA A 342 -34.02 -31.82 10.78
CA ALA A 342 -32.88 -30.88 10.65
C ALA A 342 -33.23 -29.39 10.90
N VAL A 343 -34.38 -28.92 10.40
CA VAL A 343 -34.87 -27.54 10.59
C VAL A 343 -35.18 -27.24 12.07
N LYS A 344 -35.73 -28.21 12.79
CA LYS A 344 -36.03 -28.10 14.23
C LYS A 344 -34.72 -28.07 15.03
N GLN A 345 -33.75 -28.89 14.65
CA GLN A 345 -32.41 -28.88 15.24
C GLN A 345 -31.72 -27.51 15.06
N LEU A 346 -31.81 -26.92 13.86
CA LEU A 346 -31.29 -25.57 13.60
C LEU A 346 -31.97 -24.52 14.49
N HIS A 347 -33.30 -24.55 14.60
CA HIS A 347 -34.04 -23.62 15.45
C HIS A 347 -33.65 -23.74 16.94
N GLN A 348 -33.43 -24.97 17.43
CA GLN A 348 -32.96 -25.20 18.79
C GLN A 348 -31.60 -24.54 19.03
N TRP A 349 -30.62 -24.79 18.15
CA TRP A 349 -29.29 -24.19 18.28
C TRP A 349 -29.28 -22.67 18.09
N LEU A 350 -30.09 -22.13 17.19
CA LEU A 350 -30.25 -20.67 17.05
C LEU A 350 -30.80 -20.04 18.34
N THR A 351 -31.71 -20.73 19.03
CA THR A 351 -32.25 -20.25 20.31
C THR A 351 -31.17 -20.27 21.39
N VAL A 352 -30.39 -21.35 21.49
CA VAL A 352 -29.26 -21.45 22.44
C VAL A 352 -28.23 -20.35 22.20
N VAL A 353 -27.77 -20.20 20.96
CA VAL A 353 -26.78 -19.17 20.57
C VAL A 353 -27.30 -17.77 20.83
N ARG A 354 -28.58 -17.50 20.54
CA ARG A 354 -29.18 -16.18 20.79
C ARG A 354 -29.26 -15.86 22.28
N ASN A 355 -29.62 -16.83 23.11
CA ASN A 355 -29.68 -16.63 24.55
C ASN A 355 -28.30 -16.37 25.14
N ASP A 356 -27.27 -17.12 24.71
CA ASP A 356 -25.90 -16.94 25.20
C ASP A 356 -25.24 -15.67 24.65
N ALA A 357 -25.62 -15.18 23.45
CA ALA A 357 -25.14 -13.91 22.91
C ALA A 357 -25.77 -12.66 23.55
N GLN A 358 -26.90 -12.81 24.28
CA GLN A 358 -27.57 -11.72 24.98
C GLN A 358 -27.07 -11.51 26.41
N LYS A 359 -26.40 -12.52 26.98
CA LYS A 359 -25.68 -12.42 28.25
C LYS A 359 -24.36 -11.69 28.03
#